data_AF-A0AA43BLQ5-F1
#
_entry.id   AF-A0AA43BLQ5-F1
#
_cell.length_a   1.000
_cell.length_b   1.000
_cell.length_c   1.000
_cell.angle_alpha   90.00
_cell.angle_beta   90.00
_cell.angle_gamma   90.00
#
_symmetry.space_group_name_H-M   'P 1'
#
loop_
_entity.id
_entity.type
_entity.pdbx_description
1 polymer ?
#
loop_
_entity_poly.entity_id
_entity_poly.type
_entity_poly.pdbx_seq_one_letter_code
_entity_poly.pdbx_strand_id
1 'polypeptide(L)'
;MHGYYIKMALIRFKQRIGTHLAIALMLGAGVGITTVMLSIVFQASSDPAPDRSSTLFRPYLDARPDALRSGSPDSGQALTWPDAKALLNQGGTWK
;
A
#
# COMPACT_ATOMS: atom_id res chain seq x y z
N MET A 1 -26.81 38.65 6.55
CA MET A 1 -25.62 38.94 7.39
C MET A 1 -24.36 38.23 6.90
N HIS A 2 -24.37 36.91 6.64
CA HIS A 2 -23.20 36.13 6.19
C HIS A 2 -22.48 36.68 4.94
N GLY A 3 -23.21 37.20 3.95
CA GLY A 3 -22.62 37.77 2.74
C GLY A 3 -21.68 38.96 2.99
N TYR A 4 -21.93 39.74 4.05
CA TYR A 4 -21.04 40.84 4.44
C TYR A 4 -19.69 40.33 4.94
N TYR A 5 -19.71 39.28 5.77
CA TYR A 5 -18.49 38.64 6.28
C TYR A 5 -17.71 37.91 5.19
N ILE A 6 -18.38 37.21 4.26
CA ILE A 6 -17.72 36.59 3.11
C ILE A 6 -17.03 37.65 2.24
N LYS A 7 -17.71 38.77 1.98
CA LYS A 7 -17.15 39.88 1.20
C LYS A 7 -15.94 40.50 1.89
N MET A 8 -16.01 40.72 3.21
CA MET A 8 -14.85 41.18 4.00
C MET A 8 -13.69 40.17 3.99
N ALA A 9 -13.98 38.87 4.14
CA ALA A 9 -12.98 37.82 4.11
C ALA A 9 -12.25 37.77 2.76
N LEU A 10 -12.99 37.88 1.65
CA LEU A 10 -12.42 37.91 0.30
C LEU A 10 -11.51 39.12 0.06
N ILE A 11 -11.89 40.29 0.57
CA ILE A 11 -11.07 41.51 0.46
C ILE A 11 -9.75 41.33 1.23
N ARG A 12 -9.82 40.80 2.45
CA ARG A 12 -8.61 40.54 3.26
C ARG A 12 -7.74 39.44 2.66
N PHE A 13 -8.35 38.41 2.09
CA PHE A 13 -7.65 37.33 1.41
C PHE A 13 -6.84 37.83 0.23
N LYS A 14 -7.42 38.70 -0.60
CA LYS A 14 -6.74 39.33 -1.74
C LYS A 14 -5.59 40.25 -1.32
N GLN A 15 -5.70 40.94 -0.19
CA GLN A 15 -4.64 41.83 0.32
C GLN A 15 -3.38 41.08 0.75
N ARG A 16 -3.50 39.82 1.19
CA ARG A 16 -2.38 38.97 1.63
C ARG A 16 -2.29 37.67 0.83
N ILE A 17 -2.42 37.78 -0.49
CA ILE A 17 -2.51 36.63 -1.39
C ILE A 17 -1.32 35.67 -1.24
N GLY A 18 -0.11 36.18 -1.02
CA GLY A 18 1.10 35.35 -0.87
C GLY A 18 1.04 34.41 0.34
N THR A 19 0.70 34.93 1.53
CA THR A 19 0.60 34.13 2.75
C THR A 19 -0.52 33.09 2.63
N HIS A 20 -1.68 33.49 2.11
CA HIS A 20 -2.80 32.57 1.95
C HIS A 20 -2.54 31.48 0.92
N LEU A 21 -1.84 31.80 -0.18
CA LEU A 21 -1.43 30.82 -1.17
C LEU A 21 -0.44 29.81 -0.58
N ALA A 22 0.53 30.27 0.20
CA ALA A 22 1.48 29.38 0.89
C ALA A 22 0.76 28.41 1.85
N ILE A 23 -0.21 28.90 2.62
CA ILE A 23 -1.04 28.06 3.50
C ILE A 23 -1.84 27.04 2.68
N ALA A 24 -2.50 27.49 1.60
CA ALA A 24 -3.28 26.61 0.74
C ALA A 24 -2.43 25.51 0.10
N LEU A 25 -1.21 25.83 -0.35
CA LEU A 25 -0.26 24.86 -0.87
C LEU A 25 0.19 23.86 0.20
N MET A 26 0.50 24.33 1.41
CA MET A 26 0.92 23.47 2.51
C MET A 26 -0.18 22.48 2.91
N LEU A 27 -1.43 22.95 2.99
CA LEU A 27 -2.59 22.10 3.27
C LEU A 27 -2.87 21.13 2.12
N GLY A 28 -2.85 21.63 0.87
CA GLY A 28 -3.09 20.82 -0.32
C GLY A 28 -2.04 19.73 -0.51
N ALA A 29 -0.77 20.05 -0.27
CA ALA A 29 0.32 19.08 -0.30
C ALA A 29 0.13 17.98 0.75
N GLY A 30 -0.23 18.35 1.99
CA GLY A 30 -0.49 17.38 3.05
C GLY A 30 -1.60 16.40 2.67
N VAL A 31 -2.76 16.92 2.28
CA VAL A 31 -3.92 16.10 1.86
C VAL A 31 -3.58 15.25 0.64
N GLY A 32 -2.88 15.82 -0.35
CA GLY A 32 -2.46 15.12 -1.56
C GLY A 32 -1.55 13.93 -1.25
N ILE A 33 -0.50 14.15 -0.44
CA ILE A 33 0.43 13.09 -0.03
C ILE A 33 -0.30 11.99 0.74
N THR A 34 -1.17 12.34 1.69
CA THR A 34 -1.96 11.34 2.44
C THR A 34 -2.84 10.52 1.51
N THR A 35 -3.49 11.16 0.54
CA THR A 35 -4.38 10.48 -0.42
C THR A 35 -3.60 9.52 -1.32
N VAL A 36 -2.42 9.94 -1.82
CA VAL A 36 -1.53 9.08 -2.62
C VAL A 36 -1.05 7.88 -1.80
N MET A 37 -0.59 8.10 -0.58
CA MET A 37 -0.11 7.01 0.28
C MET A 37 -1.22 6.00 0.60
N LEU A 38 -2.43 6.51 0.89
CA LEU A 38 -3.60 5.66 1.11
C LEU A 38 -3.93 4.85 -0.15
N SER A 39 -3.87 5.46 -1.33
CA SER A 39 -4.10 4.76 -2.60
C SER A 39 -3.07 3.66 -2.85
N ILE A 40 -1.79 3.90 -2.52
CA ILE A 40 -0.73 2.89 -2.66
C ILE A 40 -1.02 1.70 -1.75
N VAL A 41 -1.33 1.94 -0.47
CA VAL A 41 -1.67 0.88 0.49
C VAL A 41 -2.90 0.11 0.02
N PHE A 42 -3.93 0.82 -0.43
CA PHE A 42 -5.14 0.19 -0.95
C PHE A 42 -4.84 -0.72 -2.15
N GLN A 43 -4.08 -0.22 -3.12
CA GLN A 43 -3.72 -1.00 -4.31
C GLN A 43 -2.88 -2.24 -3.95
N ALA A 44 -1.87 -2.08 -3.09
CA ALA A 44 -1.02 -3.18 -2.65
C ALA A 44 -1.78 -4.23 -1.82
N SER A 45 -2.80 -3.82 -1.06
CA SER A 45 -3.65 -4.74 -0.31
C SER A 45 -4.56 -5.58 -1.20
N SER A 46 -4.96 -5.06 -2.37
CA SER A 46 -5.87 -5.72 -3.28
C SER A 46 -5.13 -6.57 -4.32
N ASP A 47 -4.04 -6.04 -4.88
CA ASP A 47 -3.15 -6.73 -5.79
C ASP A 47 -1.70 -6.22 -5.59
N PRO A 48 -0.91 -6.90 -4.74
CA PRO A 48 0.46 -6.49 -4.44
C PRO A 48 1.42 -6.65 -5.63
N ALA A 49 1.03 -7.36 -6.68
CA ALA A 49 1.88 -7.64 -7.83
C ALA A 49 1.05 -7.57 -9.13
N PRO A 50 0.70 -6.34 -9.57
CA PRO A 50 -0.03 -6.16 -10.82
C PRO A 50 0.72 -6.87 -11.95
N ASP A 51 -0.02 -7.59 -12.80
CA ASP A 51 0.47 -8.43 -13.91
C ASP A 51 1.06 -9.81 -13.51
N ARG A 52 1.42 -10.02 -12.23
CA ARG A 52 1.97 -11.30 -11.72
C ARG A 52 0.96 -12.08 -10.88
N SER A 53 -0.05 -11.41 -10.34
CA SER A 53 -1.13 -11.97 -9.52
C SER A 53 -2.10 -12.86 -10.30
N SER A 54 -2.22 -12.66 -11.63
CA SER A 54 -3.03 -13.48 -12.53
C SER A 54 -2.52 -14.93 -12.64
N THR A 55 -1.22 -15.14 -12.38
CA THR A 55 -0.62 -16.45 -12.25
C THR A 55 -0.66 -16.89 -10.79
N LEU A 56 -1.42 -17.95 -10.50
CA LEU A 56 -1.50 -18.57 -9.18
C LEU A 56 -0.12 -19.10 -8.78
N PHE A 57 0.67 -18.31 -8.06
CA PHE A 57 1.96 -18.74 -7.54
C PHE A 57 1.70 -19.72 -6.40
N ARG A 58 1.84 -21.02 -6.67
CA ARG A 58 1.84 -22.07 -5.65
C ARG A 58 3.28 -22.22 -5.15
N PRO A 59 3.65 -21.69 -3.98
CA PRO A 59 4.97 -21.95 -3.44
C PRO A 59 5.11 -23.44 -3.12
N TYR A 60 6.21 -24.03 -3.58
CA TYR A 60 6.62 -25.39 -3.24
C TYR A 60 7.81 -25.30 -2.29
N LEU A 61 7.72 -25.97 -1.14
CA LEU A 61 8.85 -26.09 -0.22
C LEU A 61 9.46 -27.47 -0.38
N ASP A 62 10.62 -27.54 -1.00
CA ASP A 62 11.37 -28.79 -1.15
C ASP A 62 12.46 -28.88 -0.08
N ALA A 63 12.17 -29.64 0.99
CA ALA A 63 13.10 -29.91 2.07
C ALA A 63 14.15 -30.98 1.73
N ARG A 64 14.16 -31.52 0.49
CA ARG A 64 15.15 -32.53 0.08
C ARG A 64 16.55 -31.90 -0.05
N PRO A 65 17.61 -32.65 0.27
CA PRO A 65 18.99 -32.26 -0.02
C PRO A 65 19.17 -32.02 -1.52
N ASP A 66 20.08 -31.11 -1.91
CA ASP A 66 20.32 -30.75 -3.32
C ASP A 66 20.58 -31.96 -4.22
N ALA A 67 21.25 -32.99 -3.69
CA ALA A 67 21.53 -34.25 -4.40
C ALA A 67 20.28 -35.08 -4.78
N LEU A 68 19.11 -34.77 -4.21
CA LEU A 68 17.84 -35.48 -4.41
C LEU A 68 16.77 -34.62 -5.11
N ARG A 69 17.11 -33.40 -5.55
CA ARG A 69 16.18 -32.46 -6.21
C ARG A 69 15.91 -32.71 -7.70
N SER A 70 16.44 -33.80 -8.29
CA SER A 70 16.22 -34.08 -9.71
C SER A 70 14.79 -34.60 -9.96
N GLY A 71 13.90 -33.74 -10.46
CA GLY A 71 12.54 -34.12 -10.87
C GLY A 71 11.59 -32.93 -11.00
N SER A 72 10.45 -33.15 -11.66
CA SER A 72 9.34 -32.19 -11.65
C SER A 72 8.79 -32.05 -10.22
N PRO A 73 8.40 -30.85 -9.74
CA PRO A 73 7.79 -30.68 -8.43
C PRO A 73 6.57 -31.59 -8.28
N ASP A 74 6.53 -32.36 -7.19
CA ASP A 74 5.36 -33.18 -6.89
C ASP A 74 4.22 -32.24 -6.46
N SER A 75 3.04 -32.41 -7.07
CA SER A 75 1.82 -31.67 -6.73
C SER A 75 1.43 -31.77 -5.25
N GLY A 76 1.88 -32.82 -4.54
CA GLY A 76 1.70 -32.98 -3.09
C GLY A 76 2.63 -32.12 -2.21
N GLN A 77 3.64 -31.47 -2.79
CA GLN A 77 4.57 -30.56 -2.08
C GLN A 77 4.13 -29.09 -2.14
N ALA A 78 2.97 -28.81 -2.74
CA ALA A 78 2.40 -27.48 -2.71
C ALA A 78 2.09 -27.09 -1.26
N LEU A 79 2.48 -25.89 -0.87
CA LEU A 79 2.25 -25.42 0.49
C LEU A 79 0.75 -25.39 0.80
N THR A 80 0.33 -26.16 1.80
CA THR A 80 -1.07 -26.15 2.25
C THR A 80 -1.35 -24.87 3.04
N TRP A 81 -2.59 -24.40 3.04
CA TRP A 81 -3.01 -23.21 3.78
C TRP A 81 -2.64 -23.23 5.29
N PRO A 82 -2.80 -24.34 6.05
CA PRO A 82 -2.38 -24.40 7.44
C PRO A 82 -0.86 -24.20 7.61
N ASP A 83 -0.06 -24.83 6.75
CA ASP A 83 1.41 -24.74 6.78
C ASP A 83 1.86 -23.32 6.45
N ALA A 84 1.25 -22.70 5.44
CA ALA A 84 1.50 -21.30 5.07
C ALA A 84 1.23 -20.34 6.24
N LYS A 85 0.10 -20.51 6.95
CA LYS A 85 -0.22 -19.69 8.13
C LYS A 85 0.73 -19.94 9.29
N ALA A 86 1.15 -21.19 9.51
CA ALA A 86 2.12 -21.52 10.53
C ALA A 86 3.46 -20.83 10.26
N LEU A 87 3.95 -20.88 9.02
CA LEU A 87 5.18 -20.19 8.59
C LEU A 87 5.07 -18.67 8.70
N LEU A 88 3.93 -18.08 8.31
CA LEU A 88 3.71 -16.64 8.43
C LEU A 88 3.76 -16.17 9.90
N ASN A 89 3.13 -16.92 10.81
CA ASN A 89 3.15 -16.62 12.23
C ASN A 89 4.54 -16.80 12.85
N GLN A 90 5.29 -17.82 12.44
CA GLN A 90 6.70 -17.98 12.84
C GLN A 90 7.55 -16.83 12.31
N GLY A 91 7.39 -16.44 11.04
CA GLY A 91 8.04 -15.30 10.39
C GLY A 91 8.04 -14.01 11.23
N GLY A 92 6.91 -13.71 11.88
CA GLY A 92 6.75 -12.55 12.75
C GLY A 92 7.56 -12.60 14.06
N THR A 93 7.98 -13.79 14.49
CA THR A 93 8.79 -14.00 15.71
C THR A 93 10.31 -13.96 15.48
N TRP A 94 10.77 -13.90 14.23
CA TRP A 94 12.21 -13.81 13.87
C TRP A 94 12.69 -12.35 13.71
N LYS A 95 12.17 -11.43 14.51
CA LYS A 95 12.74 -10.09 14.69
C LYS A 95 13.63 -10.07 15.92
#